data_AF-A0A1Y4KP89-F1
#
_entry.id   AF-A0A1Y4KP89-F1
#
_cell.length_a   1.000
_cell.length_b   1.000
_cell.length_c   1.000
_cell.angle_alpha   90.00
_cell.angle_beta   90.00
_cell.angle_gamma   90.00
#
_symmetry.space_group_name_H-M   'P 1'
#
loop_
_entity.id
_entity.type
_entity.pdbx_description
1 polymer ?
#
loop_
_entity_poly.entity_id
_entity_poly.type
_entity_poly.pdbx_seq_one_letter_code
_entity_poly.pdbx_strand_id
1 'polypeptide(L)' 'MSGFQEIYETYSRPVYRFLLALTRNETMAEDLLQDVFYQALLHIDRHGT' A
#
# COMPACT_ATOMS: atom_id res chain seq x y z
N MET A 1 -3.33 -16.76 2.50
CA MET A 1 -3.98 -15.45 2.31
C MET A 1 -3.73 -14.51 3.51
N SER A 2 -2.54 -14.50 4.11
CA SER A 2 -2.32 -13.83 5.41
C SER A 2 -1.35 -12.64 5.35
N GLY A 3 -0.22 -12.75 4.64
CA GLY A 3 0.82 -11.71 4.68
C GLY A 3 0.41 -10.36 4.08
N PHE A 4 -0.30 -10.36 2.93
CA PHE A 4 -0.74 -9.10 2.32
C PHE A 4 -1.80 -8.37 3.18
N GLN A 5 -2.76 -9.11 3.73
CA GLN A 5 -3.80 -8.57 4.61
C GLN A 5 -3.17 -7.87 5.83
N GLU A 6 -2.20 -8.53 6.47
CA GLU A 6 -1.49 -7.99 7.64
C GLU A 6 -0.72 -6.71 7.28
N ILE A 7 -0.03 -6.69 6.14
CA ILE A 7 0.70 -5.50 5.66
C ILE A 7 -0.30 -4.38 5.34
N TYR A 8 -1.43 -4.67 4.71
CA TYR A 8 -2.45 -3.68 4.38
C TYR A 8 -3.07 -3.08 5.65
N GLU A 9 -3.47 -3.90 6.61
CA GLU A 9 -4.04 -3.44 7.89
C GLU A 9 -3.04 -2.63 8.71
N THR A 10 -1.76 -3.00 8.67
CA THR A 10 -0.70 -2.33 9.43
C THR A 10 -0.27 -1.00 8.79
N TYR A 11 -0.12 -0.96 7.46
CA TYR A 11 0.58 0.13 6.78
C TYR A 11 -0.30 1.02 5.90
N SER A 12 -1.53 0.63 5.54
CA SER A 12 -2.38 1.42 4.64
C SER A 12 -2.58 2.86 5.13
N ARG A 13 -2.95 3.02 6.40
CA ARG A 13 -3.25 4.32 7.01
C ARG A 13 -2.04 5.26 7.15
N PRO A 14 -0.87 4.83 7.68
CA PRO A 14 0.31 5.70 7.73
C PRO A 14 0.85 6.03 6.34
N VAL A 15 0.85 5.07 5.40
CA VAL A 15 1.30 5.32 4.01
C VAL A 15 0.38 6.32 3.32
N TYR A 16 -0.94 6.14 3.46
CA TYR A 16 -1.92 7.10 2.91
C TYR A 16 -1.70 8.52 3.45
N ARG A 17 -1.50 8.67 4.77
CA ARG A 17 -1.25 9.99 5.37
C ARG A 17 0.05 10.62 4.88
N PHE A 18 1.10 9.83 4.70
CA PHE A 18 2.36 10.29 4.12
C PHE A 18 2.17 10.77 2.67
N LEU A 19 1.48 9.97 1.86
CA LEU A 19 1.17 10.32 0.47
C LEU A 19 0.29 11.58 0.40
N LEU A 20 -0.75 11.69 1.23
CA LEU A 20 -1.60 12.87 1.29
C LEU A 20 -0.83 14.14 1.69
N ALA A 21 0.11 14.03 2.63
CA ALA A 21 0.97 15.16 3.02
C ALA A 21 1.91 15.59 1.88
N LEU A 22 2.36 14.64 1.06
CA LEU A 22 3.26 14.88 -0.08
C LEU A 22 2.50 15.45 -1.28
N THR A 23 1.35 14.88 -1.63
CA THR A 23 0.57 15.23 -2.82
C THR A 23 -0.36 16.41 -2.59
N ARG A 24 -0.81 16.61 -1.35
CA ARG A 24 -1.91 17.51 -0.96
C ARG A 24 -3.18 17.31 -1.81
N ASN A 25 -3.37 16.09 -2.32
CA ASN A 25 -4.47 15.72 -3.19
C ASN A 25 -4.89 14.28 -2.84
N GLU A 26 -6.15 14.13 -2.44
CA GLU A 26 -6.71 12.84 -1.98
C GLU A 26 -6.71 11.79 -3.09
N THR A 27 -7.19 12.14 -4.29
CA THR A 27 -7.20 11.22 -5.44
C THR A 27 -5.80 10.73 -5.78
N MET A 28 -4.83 11.65 -5.88
CA MET A 28 -3.44 11.27 -6.17
C MET A 28 -2.82 10.43 -5.05
N ALA A 29 -3.20 10.66 -3.79
CA ALA A 29 -2.72 9.85 -2.67
C ALA A 29 -3.32 8.44 -2.68
N GLU A 30 -4.59 8.28 -3.07
CA GLU A 30 -5.25 6.99 -3.20
C GLU A 30 -4.67 6.17 -4.36
N ASP A 31 -4.43 6.79 -5.51
CA ASP A 31 -3.81 6.12 -6.67
C ASP A 31 -2.41 5.60 -6.31
N LEU A 32 -1.58 6.43 -5.68
CA LEU A 32 -0.24 6.04 -5.23
C LEU A 32 -0.29 4.96 -4.15
N LEU A 33 -1.27 4.99 -3.25
CA LEU A 33 -1.45 3.95 -2.24
C LEU A 33 -1.73 2.60 -2.91
N GLN A 34 -2.62 2.58 -3.91
CA GLN A 34 -2.92 1.37 -4.66
C GLN A 34 -1.68 0.84 -5.38
N ASP A 35 -0.90 1.71 -6.05
CA ASP A 35 0.35 1.31 -6.72
C ASP A 35 1.36 0.69 -5.76
N VAL A 36 1.59 1.30 -4.60
CA VAL A 36 2.52 0.80 -3.58
C VAL A 36 2.12 -0.59 -3.10
N PHE A 37 0.85 -0.79 -2.77
CA PHE A 37 0.36 -2.08 -2.28
C PHE A 37 0.24 -3.12 -3.41
N TYR A 38 -0.01 -2.71 -4.64
CA TYR A 38 0.03 -3.59 -5.80
C TYR A 38 1.44 -4.16 -6.01
N GLN A 39 2.47 -3.32 -5.93
CA GLN A 39 3.86 -3.79 -5.97
C GLN A 39 4.17 -4.72 -4.79
N ALA A 40 3.73 -4.38 -3.58
CA ALA A 40 3.90 -5.25 -2.41
C ALA A 40 3.27 -6.64 -2.64
N LEU A 41 2.07 -6.70 -3.20
CA LEU A 41 1.38 -7.95 -3.54
C LEU A 41 2.21 -8.81 -4.51
N LEU A 42 2.72 -8.22 -5.59
CA LEU A 42 3.56 -8.92 -6.59
C LEU A 42 4.83 -9.53 -5.98
N HIS A 43 5.40 -8.86 -4.97
CA HIS A 43 6.61 -9.32 -4.31
C HIS A 43 6.36 -10.35 -3.21
N ILE A 44 5.23 -10.27 -2.50
CA ILE A 44 4.84 -11.23 -1.45
C ILE A 44 4.49 -12.60 -2.08
N ASP A 45 3.80 -12.59 -3.22
CA ASP A 45 3.39 -13.82 -3.91
C ASP A 45 4.60 -14.59 -4.49
N ARG A 46 5.71 -13.89 -4.76
CA ARG A 46 6.93 -14.47 -5.33
C ARG A 46 7.76 -15.30 -4.34
N HIS A 47 7.53 -15.17 -3.04
CA HIS A 47 8.28 -15.91 -2.00
C HIS A 47 7.42 -16.91 -1.21
N GLY A 48 6.15 -17.11 -1.60
CA GLY A 48 5.28 -18.13 -1.02
C GLY A 48 5.48 -19.51 -1.67
N THR A 49 6.58 -20.20 -1.35
CA THR A 49 6.70 -21.67 -1.43
C THR A 49 6.62 -22.27 -0.04
#